data_AF-A0A3D4NMV0-F1
#
_entry.id   AF-A0A3D4NMV0-F1
#
_cell.length_a   1.000
_cell.length_b   1.000
_cell.length_c   1.000
_cell.angle_alpha   90.00
_cell.angle_beta   90.00
_cell.angle_gamma   90.00
#
_symmetry.space_group_name_H-M   'P 1'
#
loop_
_entity.id
_entity.type
_entity.pdbx_description
1 polymer ?
#
loop_
_entity_poly.entity_id
_entity_poly.type
_entity_poly.pdbx_seq_one_letter_code
_entity_poly.pdbx_strand_id
1 'polypeptide(L)' 'MFSKHDQIKGYDDELLAAMNAEDARQEHHIELIASENYTSQR' A
#
# COMPACT_ATOMS: atom_id res chain seq x y z
N MET A 1 24.80 1.08 6.93
CA MET A 1 24.60 0.99 5.47
C MET A 1 23.39 0.09 5.26
N PHE A 2 22.35 0.58 4.56
CA PHE A 2 21.02 -0.04 4.50
C PHE A 2 21.05 -1.39 3.78
N SER A 3 20.38 -2.39 4.36
CA SER A 3 20.28 -3.73 3.77
C SER A 3 19.16 -3.74 2.75
N LYS A 4 19.36 -4.47 1.64
CA LYS A 4 18.27 -4.76 0.70
C LYS A 4 17.18 -5.65 1.28
N HIS A 5 17.43 -6.24 2.45
CA HIS A 5 16.49 -7.09 3.17
C HIS A 5 15.76 -6.33 4.29
N ASP A 6 16.01 -5.03 4.45
CA ASP A 6 15.22 -4.21 5.36
C ASP A 6 13.78 -4.17 4.83
N GLN A 7 12.82 -4.51 5.71
CA GLN A 7 11.40 -4.59 5.38
C GLN A 7 10.60 -3.79 6.40
N ILE A 8 9.43 -3.29 5.99
CA ILE A 8 8.50 -2.60 6.90
C ILE A 8 7.96 -3.60 7.94
N LYS A 9 7.72 -4.85 7.52
CA LYS A 9 7.31 -5.94 8.40
C LYS A 9 8.34 -6.21 9.50
N GLY A 10 7.91 -6.16 10.76
CA GLY A 10 8.76 -6.32 11.94
C GLY A 10 9.59 -5.08 12.31
N TYR A 11 9.55 -4.01 11.48
CA TYR A 11 10.08 -2.70 11.82
C TYR A 11 8.95 -1.77 12.29
N ASP A 12 7.88 -1.68 11.51
CA ASP A 12 6.68 -0.91 11.80
C ASP A 12 5.44 -1.67 11.31
N ASP A 13 4.91 -2.52 12.19
CA ASP A 13 3.77 -3.37 11.88
C ASP A 13 2.45 -2.58 11.80
N GLU A 14 2.35 -1.43 12.47
CA GLU A 14 1.17 -0.58 12.42
C GLU A 14 1.05 0.10 11.05
N LEU A 15 2.16 0.66 10.54
CA LEU A 15 2.22 1.20 9.19
C LEU A 15 1.91 0.13 8.15
N LEU A 16 2.48 -1.07 8.29
CA LEU A 16 2.22 -2.17 7.37
C LEU A 16 0.72 -2.56 7.37
N ALA A 17 0.09 -2.61 8.55
CA ALA A 17 -1.33 -2.90 8.66
C ALA A 17 -2.19 -1.85 7.94
N ALA A 18 -1.83 -0.57 8.05
CA ALA A 18 -2.52 0.52 7.36
C ALA A 18 -2.35 0.44 5.83
N MET A 19 -1.15 0.11 5.34
CA MET A 19 -0.91 -0.09 3.89
C MET A 19 -1.78 -1.22 3.33
N ASN A 20 -1.81 -2.37 4.00
CA ASN A 20 -2.64 -3.51 3.57
C ASN A 20 -4.15 -3.19 3.59
N ALA A 21 -4.59 -2.38 4.56
CA ALA A 21 -5.98 -1.94 4.63
C ALA A 21 -6.37 -1.02 3.48
N GLU A 22 -5.45 -0.13 3.04
CA GLU A 22 -5.68 0.74 1.89
C GLU A 22 -5.72 -0.04 0.58
N ASP A 23 -4.82 -1.02 0.39
CA ASP A 23 -4.85 -1.91 -0.77
C ASP A 23 -6.21 -2.62 -0.88
N ALA A 24 -6.69 -3.19 0.24
CA ALA A 24 -8.01 -3.84 0.28
C ALA A 24 -9.17 -2.84 0.06
N ARG A 25 -9.04 -1.60 0.54
CA ARG A 25 -10.05 -0.55 0.35
C ARG A 25 -10.20 -0.19 -1.13
N GLN A 26 -9.09 -0.04 -1.85
CA GLN A 26 -9.07 0.25 -3.29
C GLN A 26 -9.71 -0.88 -4.11
N GLU A 27 -9.51 -2.13 -3.72
CA GLU A 27 -10.15 -3.28 -4.38
C GLU A 27 -11.65 -3.37 -4.10
N HIS A 28 -12.09 -3.05 -2.88
CA HIS A 28 -13.49 -3.17 -2.47
C HIS A 28 -14.35 -1.97 -2.86
N HIS A 29 -13.75 -0.80 -3.08
CA HIS A 29 -14.47 0.44 -3.38
C HIS A 29 -14.47 0.74 -4.88
N ILE A 30 -15.60 1.21 -5.40
CA ILE A 30 -15.66 1.79 -6.75
C ILE A 30 -15.18 3.23 -6.68
N GLU A 31 -14.01 3.51 -7.24
CA GLU A 31 -13.47 4.86 -7.28
C GLU A 31 -14.07 5.67 -8.44
N LEU A 32 -14.84 6.70 -8.11
CA LEU A 32 -15.48 7.63 -9.06
C LEU A 32 -14.86 9.03 -8.99
N ILE A 33 -13.64 9.12 -8.48
CA ILE A 33 -12.91 10.37 -8.33
C ILE A 33 -12.27 10.71 -9.67
N ALA A 34 -12.70 11.82 -10.29
CA ALA A 34 -12.32 12.18 -11.66
C ALA A 34 -10.81 12.40 -11.86
N SER A 35 -10.07 12.70 -10.80
CA SER A 35 -8.62 12.93 -10.82
C SER A 35 -7.78 11.70 -10.51
N GLU A 36 -8.40 10.59 -10.10
CA GLU A 36 -7.68 9.39 -9.67
C GLU A 36 -7.66 8.30 -10.75
N ASN A 37 -6.67 7.42 -10.64
CA ASN A 37 -6.50 6.26 -11.52
C ASN A 37 -5.60 5.22 -10.85
N TYR A 38 -5.64 3.99 -11.34
CA TYR A 38 -4.75 2.92 -10.93
C TYR A 38 -3.57 2.80 -11.90
N THR A 39 -2.35 2.97 -11.39
CA THR A 39 -1.14 2.82 -12.21
C THR A 39 -0.77 1.35 -12.40
N SER A 40 -0.07 1.02 -13.50
CA SER A 40 0.41 -0.34 -13.76
C SER A 40 1.53 -0.74 -12.79
N GLN A 41 1.61 -2.04 -12.48
CA GLN A 41 2.78 -2.60 -11.78
C GLN A 41 4.05 -2.46 -12.65
N ARG A 42 5.20 -2.26 -12.01
CA ARG A 42 6.52 -2.15 -12.66
C ARG A 42 7.15 -3.50 -12.96
#